data_AF-A0A2G5B483-F1
#
_entry.id   AF-A0A2G5B483-F1
#
_cell.length_a   1.000
_cell.length_b   1.000
_cell.length_c   1.000
_cell.angle_alpha   90.00
_cell.angle_beta   90.00
_cell.angle_gamma   90.00
#
_symmetry.space_group_name_H-M   'P 1'
#
loop_
_entity.id
_entity.type
_entity.pdbx_description
1 polymer ?
#
loop_
_entity_poly.entity_id
_entity_poly.type
_entity_poly.pdbx_seq_one_letter_code
_entity_poly.pdbx_strand_id
1 'polypeptide(L)'
;MVARWYTTIQEFNFGIEHCPGIEHILPDALSRLNVTTDVGQVWTADQHEVAVQFYQKHRGILPPHRAYAGDAGWDVHASADLIIRARCRKPVPTGLTVEIPEGCYLRAAPRSGLAIRGIDVAAGVIDASFRGEISVVLVNAAADDFRVNRGDRIAQLIFEFKIELPSATQVDQLNETERGSAGFGSSG
;
A
#
# COMPACT_ATOMS: atom_id res chain seq x y z
N MET A 1 4.86 -50.98 12.49
CA MET A 1 4.59 -49.53 12.63
C MET A 1 4.56 -49.18 14.11
N VAL A 2 4.93 -47.94 14.45
CA VAL A 2 5.24 -47.39 15.78
C VAL A 2 6.71 -47.54 16.17
N ALA A 3 7.52 -46.59 15.70
CA ALA A 3 8.86 -46.33 16.22
C ALA A 3 8.84 -45.01 17.02
N ARG A 4 9.19 -45.14 18.30
CA ARG A 4 10.08 -44.28 19.09
C ARG A 4 9.82 -42.75 19.05
N TRP A 5 8.90 -42.28 19.88
CA TRP A 5 8.79 -40.88 20.31
C TRP A 5 9.09 -40.69 21.81
N TYR A 6 10.06 -41.43 22.36
CA TYR A 6 10.34 -41.40 23.81
C TYR A 6 11.79 -41.09 24.19
N THR A 7 12.61 -40.51 23.31
CA THR A 7 14.04 -40.34 23.65
C THR A 7 14.71 -39.07 23.11
N THR A 8 14.02 -37.92 23.16
CA THR A 8 14.71 -36.63 23.01
C THR A 8 13.99 -35.50 23.77
N ILE A 9 13.64 -35.74 25.03
CA ILE A 9 13.22 -34.67 25.98
C ILE A 9 14.05 -34.78 27.28
N GLN A 10 15.26 -35.37 27.23
CA GLN A 10 16.14 -35.46 28.40
C GLN A 10 17.35 -34.51 28.36
N GLU A 11 17.49 -33.66 27.34
CA GLU A 11 18.63 -32.73 27.25
C GLU A 11 18.29 -31.25 27.51
N PHE A 12 17.03 -30.92 27.77
CA PHE A 12 16.68 -29.55 28.17
C PHE A 12 16.21 -29.50 29.62
N ASN A 13 17.05 -28.91 30.48
CA ASN A 13 16.71 -28.63 31.87
C ASN A 13 15.90 -27.32 31.92
N PHE A 14 14.59 -27.40 31.77
CA PHE A 14 13.70 -26.26 32.02
C PHE A 14 13.21 -26.30 33.46
N GLY A 15 13.62 -25.34 34.28
CA GLY A 15 12.99 -25.09 35.57
C GLY A 15 11.59 -24.54 35.33
N ILE A 16 10.55 -25.29 35.69
CA ILE A 16 9.17 -24.82 35.68
C ILE A 16 8.82 -24.38 37.10
N GLU A 17 8.75 -23.07 37.34
CA GLU A 17 8.08 -22.53 38.52
C GLU A 17 6.62 -22.25 38.17
N HIS A 18 5.70 -22.83 38.96
CA HIS A 18 4.27 -22.59 38.82
C HIS A 18 3.86 -21.39 39.67
N CYS A 19 3.57 -20.25 39.04
CA CYS A 19 2.98 -19.08 39.67
C CYS A 19 1.45 -19.12 39.52
N PRO A 20 0.66 -19.32 40.59
CA PRO A 20 -0.80 -19.31 40.49
C PRO A 20 -1.33 -17.90 40.22
N GLY A 21 -2.09 -17.70 39.12
CA GLY A 21 -2.84 -16.46 38.87
C GLY A 21 -2.79 -15.87 37.46
N ILE A 22 -2.16 -16.52 36.46
CA ILE A 22 -2.09 -16.01 35.08
C ILE A 22 -2.76 -17.02 34.15
N GLU A 23 -3.88 -16.63 33.55
CA GLU A 23 -4.56 -17.40 32.50
C GLU A 23 -3.69 -17.47 31.23
N HIS A 24 -3.69 -18.64 30.60
CA HIS A 24 -2.82 -19.05 29.50
C HIS A 24 -2.74 -18.05 28.34
N ILE A 25 -1.60 -17.35 28.24
CA ILE A 25 -1.10 -16.82 26.96
C ILE A 25 0.15 -17.64 26.63
N LEU A 26 0.07 -18.47 25.59
CA LEU A 26 1.26 -19.10 25.03
C LEU A 26 2.22 -17.98 24.58
N PRO A 27 3.49 -17.99 25.02
CA PRO A 27 4.48 -17.05 24.51
C PRO A 27 4.62 -17.20 23.00
N ASP A 28 4.74 -16.07 22.31
CA ASP A 28 4.86 -15.93 20.85
C ASP A 28 6.04 -16.69 20.20
N ALA A 29 6.84 -17.40 20.98
CA ALA A 29 8.01 -18.10 20.52
C ALA A 29 7.67 -19.42 19.80
N LEU A 30 6.51 -20.03 20.07
CA LEU A 30 6.08 -21.27 19.41
C LEU A 30 5.35 -21.04 18.07
N SER A 31 4.89 -19.82 17.76
CA SER A 31 4.40 -19.47 16.42
C SER A 31 5.53 -19.19 15.42
N ARG A 32 6.79 -19.17 15.88
CA ARG A 32 8.01 -18.99 15.07
C ARG A 32 8.75 -20.29 14.77
N LEU A 33 8.22 -21.45 15.16
CA LEU A 33 8.78 -22.73 14.76
C LEU A 33 8.43 -23.02 13.29
N ASN A 34 9.38 -22.73 12.41
CA ASN A 34 9.37 -23.25 11.04
C ASN A 34 9.43 -24.77 11.09
N VAL A 35 8.30 -25.41 10.80
CA VAL A 35 8.28 -26.81 10.38
C VAL A 35 8.85 -26.84 8.97
N THR A 36 10.15 -27.09 8.83
CA THR A 36 10.75 -27.44 7.54
C THR A 36 10.33 -28.86 7.19
N THR A 37 9.31 -28.98 6.34
CA THR A 37 9.18 -30.13 5.45
C THR A 37 9.91 -29.78 4.15
N ASP A 38 10.93 -30.56 3.81
CA ASP A 38 11.71 -30.47 2.58
C ASP A 38 10.81 -30.61 1.35
N VAL A 39 10.29 -29.51 0.83
CA VAL A 39 9.91 -29.35 -0.59
C VAL A 39 9.77 -27.87 -0.94
N GLY A 40 10.66 -27.38 -1.82
CA GLY A 40 10.42 -26.21 -2.66
C GLY A 40 10.86 -24.85 -2.10
N GLN A 41 11.92 -24.30 -2.70
CA GLN A 41 12.33 -22.89 -2.73
C GLN A 41 11.68 -21.94 -1.70
N VAL A 42 12.41 -21.67 -0.62
CA VAL A 42 12.15 -20.54 0.27
C VAL A 42 12.48 -19.26 -0.50
N TRP A 43 11.44 -18.50 -0.86
CA TRP A 43 11.61 -17.08 -1.20
C TRP A 43 11.92 -16.35 0.10
N THR A 44 13.19 -16.14 0.42
CA THR A 44 13.56 -15.16 1.43
C THR A 44 13.25 -13.79 0.84
N ALA A 45 12.06 -13.26 1.13
CA ALA A 45 11.82 -11.85 0.95
C ALA A 45 12.82 -11.13 1.86
N ASP A 46 13.89 -10.59 1.28
CA ASP A 46 14.73 -9.63 1.97
C ASP A 46 13.81 -8.48 2.40
N GLN A 47 13.35 -8.52 3.65
CA GLN A 47 12.56 -7.45 4.24
C GLN A 47 13.49 -6.28 4.55
N HIS A 48 13.89 -5.58 3.49
CA HIS A 48 14.46 -4.25 3.66
C HIS A 48 13.34 -3.37 4.19
N GLU A 49 13.51 -2.87 5.41
CA GLU A 49 12.63 -1.87 5.99
C GLU A 49 12.81 -0.56 5.21
N VAL A 50 11.96 -0.34 4.20
CA VAL A 50 12.00 0.86 3.38
C VAL A 50 11.37 2.01 4.15
N ALA A 51 12.20 2.80 4.82
CA ALA A 51 11.77 4.04 5.45
C ALA A 51 11.53 5.13 4.39
N VAL A 52 10.36 5.77 4.42
CA VAL A 52 10.01 6.86 3.50
C VAL A 52 9.96 8.19 4.24
N GLN A 53 10.51 9.24 3.63
CA GLN A 53 10.55 10.59 4.19
C GLN A 53 9.50 11.50 3.54
N PHE A 54 8.77 12.21 4.38
CA PHE A 54 7.75 13.19 3.98
C PHE A 54 8.15 14.57 4.48
N TYR A 55 8.07 15.57 3.60
CA TYR A 55 8.12 16.97 3.98
C TYR A 55 6.73 17.58 3.85
N GLN A 56 6.20 18.16 4.93
CA GLN A 56 4.92 18.85 4.94
C GLN A 56 5.11 20.34 5.22
N LYS A 57 4.75 21.17 4.24
CA LYS A 57 4.99 22.62 4.27
C LYS A 57 4.16 23.34 5.35
N HIS A 58 2.93 22.90 5.57
CA HIS A 58 1.97 23.61 6.41
C HIS A 58 1.77 22.94 7.78
N ARG A 59 1.91 23.71 8.85
CA ARG A 59 1.56 23.28 10.21
C ARG A 59 0.04 23.20 10.40
N GLY A 60 -0.40 22.35 11.32
CA GLY A 60 -1.83 22.18 11.68
C GLY A 60 -2.64 21.29 10.73
N ILE A 61 -1.99 20.67 9.75
CA ILE A 61 -2.57 19.59 8.93
C ILE A 61 -1.94 18.29 9.43
N LEU A 62 -2.74 17.24 9.59
CA LEU A 62 -2.20 15.96 10.00
C LEU A 62 -1.22 15.44 8.94
N PRO A 63 -0.07 14.88 9.36
CA PRO A 63 0.81 14.20 8.43
C PRO A 63 0.09 13.01 7.79
N PRO A 64 0.54 12.57 6.60
CA PRO A 64 0.07 11.33 6.04
C PRO A 64 0.22 10.21 7.08
N HIS A 65 -0.82 9.40 7.22
CA HIS A 65 -0.80 8.26 8.13
C HIS A 65 -1.70 7.16 7.62
N ARG A 66 -1.44 5.94 8.08
CA ARG A 66 -2.35 4.81 7.91
C ARG A 66 -3.32 4.78 9.08
N ALA A 67 -4.57 4.41 8.83
CA ALA A 67 -5.55 4.26 9.91
C ALA A 67 -5.28 2.98 10.70
N TYR A 68 -4.86 1.91 10.01
CA TYR A 68 -4.51 0.62 10.57
C TYR A 68 -3.16 0.11 10.03
N ALA A 69 -2.50 -0.77 10.78
CA ALA A 69 -1.17 -1.28 10.43
C ALA A 69 -1.10 -1.98 9.06
N GLY A 70 -2.20 -2.61 8.64
CA GLY A 70 -2.30 -3.33 7.37
C GLY A 70 -2.82 -2.49 6.19
N ASP A 71 -3.11 -1.20 6.38
CA ASP A 71 -3.61 -0.37 5.28
C ASP A 71 -2.54 -0.19 4.21
N ALA A 72 -2.96 -0.32 2.95
CA ALA A 72 -2.07 -0.13 1.80
C ALA A 72 -1.71 1.34 1.57
N GLY A 73 -2.65 2.25 1.83
CA GLY A 73 -2.53 3.66 1.52
C GLY A 73 -2.38 4.54 2.74
N TRP A 74 -1.59 5.61 2.60
CA TRP A 74 -1.47 6.68 3.58
C TRP A 74 -2.49 7.76 3.26
N ASP A 75 -3.43 8.01 4.17
CA ASP A 75 -4.45 9.04 4.00
C ASP A 75 -3.78 10.42 3.89
N VAL A 76 -4.13 11.21 2.87
CA VAL A 76 -3.62 12.56 2.65
C VAL A 76 -4.69 13.63 2.71
N HIS A 77 -4.27 14.81 3.14
CA HIS A 77 -5.15 15.91 3.48
C HIS A 77 -5.00 17.08 2.52
N ALA A 78 -6.08 17.81 2.27
CA ALA A 78 -6.05 19.05 1.50
C ALA A 78 -5.34 20.18 2.26
N SER A 79 -4.51 20.97 1.58
CA SER A 79 -3.83 22.13 2.17
C SER A 79 -4.59 23.46 2.06
N ALA A 80 -5.66 23.48 1.26
CA ALA A 80 -6.45 24.68 0.99
C ALA A 80 -7.93 24.36 0.82
N ASP A 81 -8.78 25.36 1.08
CA ASP A 81 -10.21 25.31 0.80
C ASP A 81 -10.47 25.49 -0.70
N LEU A 82 -11.33 24.66 -1.28
CA LEU A 82 -11.73 24.76 -2.67
C LEU A 82 -13.07 24.08 -2.95
N ILE A 83 -13.67 24.48 -4.07
CA ILE A 83 -14.87 23.83 -4.61
C ILE A 83 -14.50 23.17 -5.94
N ILE A 84 -14.90 21.92 -6.08
CA ILE A 84 -14.88 21.17 -7.33
C ILE A 84 -16.30 21.14 -7.85
N ARG A 85 -16.54 21.94 -8.89
CA ARG A 85 -17.88 22.03 -9.50
C ARG A 85 -18.37 20.66 -9.96
N ALA A 86 -19.67 20.48 -9.97
CA ALA A 86 -20.30 19.30 -10.55
C ALA A 86 -19.73 19.01 -11.96
N ARG A 87 -19.46 17.73 -12.24
CA ARG A 87 -18.91 17.25 -13.52
C ARG A 87 -17.56 17.89 -13.92
N CYS A 88 -16.83 18.45 -12.97
CA CYS A 88 -15.50 19.04 -13.20
C CYS A 88 -14.41 18.27 -12.47
N ARG A 89 -13.15 18.62 -12.76
CA ARG A 89 -11.97 18.12 -12.05
C ARG A 89 -11.08 19.28 -11.61
N LYS A 90 -10.37 19.12 -10.49
CA LYS A 90 -9.46 20.15 -9.98
C LYS A 90 -8.27 19.51 -9.27
N PRO A 91 -7.04 20.03 -9.48
CA PRO A 91 -5.91 19.68 -8.62
C PRO A 91 -6.15 20.26 -7.23
N VAL A 92 -6.06 19.40 -6.21
CA VAL A 92 -6.15 19.76 -4.80
C VAL A 92 -4.75 19.65 -4.20
N PRO A 93 -4.15 20.77 -3.76
CA PRO A 93 -2.82 20.75 -3.18
C PRO A 93 -2.84 20.04 -1.81
N THR A 94 -1.75 19.33 -1.50
CA THR A 94 -1.59 18.62 -0.22
C THR A 94 -0.58 19.28 0.71
N GLY A 95 0.27 20.17 0.20
CA GLY A 95 1.43 20.70 0.91
C GLY A 95 2.50 19.65 1.20
N LEU A 96 2.43 18.48 0.55
CA LEU A 96 3.31 17.34 0.77
C LEU A 96 4.33 17.21 -0.36
N THR A 97 5.58 16.98 0.02
CA THR A 97 6.66 16.52 -0.86
C THR A 97 7.21 15.22 -0.29
N VAL A 98 7.54 14.27 -1.17
CA VAL A 98 7.93 12.91 -0.77
C VAL A 98 9.20 12.52 -1.51
N GLU A 99 10.13 11.92 -0.77
CA GLU A 99 11.23 11.19 -1.38
C GLU A 99 10.77 9.74 -1.60
N ILE A 100 10.47 9.41 -2.85
CA ILE A 100 9.98 8.09 -3.22
C ILE A 100 11.20 7.19 -3.52
N PRO A 101 11.25 5.96 -2.95
CA PRO A 101 12.33 5.00 -3.19
C PRO A 101 12.44 4.61 -4.68
N GLU A 102 13.65 4.22 -5.10
CA GLU A 102 13.87 3.65 -6.43
C GLU A 102 13.10 2.32 -6.61
N GLY A 103 12.66 2.01 -7.84
CA GLY A 103 11.85 0.82 -8.13
C GLY A 103 10.42 0.90 -7.59
N CYS A 104 9.97 2.10 -7.25
CA CYS A 104 8.63 2.40 -6.76
C CYS A 104 8.10 3.67 -7.44
N TYR A 105 6.78 3.75 -7.58
CA TYR A 105 6.10 5.02 -7.78
C TYR A 105 4.99 5.18 -6.74
N LEU A 106 4.58 6.42 -6.51
CA LEU A 106 3.49 6.68 -5.59
C LEU A 106 2.19 6.87 -6.37
N ARG A 107 1.19 6.05 -6.06
CA ARG A 107 -0.14 6.18 -6.63
C ARG A 107 -1.06 6.96 -5.70
N ALA A 108 -1.61 8.08 -6.17
CA ALA A 108 -2.77 8.68 -5.54
C ALA A 108 -4.03 7.90 -5.93
N ALA A 109 -4.65 7.28 -4.94
CA ALA A 109 -5.82 6.42 -5.11
C ALA A 109 -7.06 7.04 -4.46
N PRO A 110 -8.26 6.80 -5.02
CA PRO A 110 -9.50 7.26 -4.43
C PRO A 110 -9.78 6.59 -3.08
N ARG A 111 -10.51 7.29 -2.22
CA ARG A 111 -11.04 6.74 -0.96
C ARG A 111 -12.47 6.26 -1.22
N SER A 112 -12.81 5.04 -0.80
CA SER A 112 -14.12 4.43 -1.09
C SER A 112 -15.31 5.29 -0.64
N GLY A 113 -15.21 5.94 0.53
CA GLY A 113 -16.26 6.83 1.04
C GLY A 113 -16.46 8.09 0.20
N LEU A 114 -15.43 8.58 -0.49
CA LEU A 114 -15.53 9.68 -1.45
C LEU A 114 -16.02 9.19 -2.81
N ALA A 115 -15.60 7.98 -3.23
CA ALA A 115 -16.03 7.35 -4.48
C ALA A 115 -17.55 7.12 -4.52
N ILE A 116 -18.16 6.66 -3.42
CA ILE A 116 -19.62 6.51 -3.30
C ILE A 116 -20.35 7.85 -3.51
N ARG A 117 -19.71 8.98 -3.18
CA ARG A 117 -20.24 10.33 -3.38
C ARG A 117 -19.94 10.89 -4.78
N GLY A 118 -19.41 10.06 -5.68
CA GLY A 118 -19.04 10.46 -7.05
C GLY A 118 -17.70 11.18 -7.14
N ILE A 119 -16.83 11.08 -6.14
CA ILE A 119 -15.50 11.71 -6.16
C ILE A 119 -14.44 10.67 -6.44
N ASP A 120 -13.70 10.86 -7.54
CA ASP A 120 -12.64 9.97 -7.98
C ASP A 120 -11.29 10.70 -8.08
N VAL A 121 -10.21 9.97 -8.27
CA VAL A 121 -8.85 10.51 -8.48
C VAL A 121 -8.42 10.23 -9.92
N ALA A 122 -8.11 11.28 -10.67
CA ALA A 122 -7.51 11.19 -12.00
C ALA A 122 -5.98 11.29 -11.94
N ALA A 123 -5.34 10.85 -13.02
CA ALA A 123 -3.89 10.71 -13.14
C ALA A 123 -3.31 9.78 -12.07
N GLY A 124 -2.84 10.32 -10.96
CA GLY A 124 -2.45 9.56 -9.79
C GLY A 124 -1.05 8.96 -9.81
N VAL A 125 -0.32 8.96 -10.92
CA VAL A 125 1.09 8.52 -10.95
C VAL A 125 2.00 9.66 -10.52
N ILE A 126 2.78 9.44 -9.45
CA ILE A 126 3.81 10.37 -8.96
C ILE A 126 5.15 9.63 -9.05
N ASP A 127 6.03 10.12 -9.93
CA ASP A 127 7.30 9.48 -10.26
C ASP A 127 8.31 9.55 -9.11
N ALA A 128 9.20 8.56 -9.06
CA ALA A 128 10.24 8.49 -8.02
C ALA A 128 11.17 9.71 -7.99
N SER A 129 11.37 10.36 -9.15
CA SER A 129 12.21 11.55 -9.31
C SER A 129 11.48 12.85 -8.95
N PHE A 130 10.17 12.82 -8.71
CA PHE A 130 9.40 14.01 -8.40
C PHE A 130 9.77 14.55 -7.01
N ARG A 131 10.06 15.84 -6.93
CA ARG A 131 10.36 16.57 -5.67
C ARG A 131 9.49 17.82 -5.49
N GLY A 132 8.47 17.98 -6.33
CA GLY A 132 7.51 19.06 -6.20
C GLY A 132 6.48 18.81 -5.10
N GLU A 133 5.52 19.73 -4.98
CA GLU A 133 4.35 19.52 -4.14
C GLU A 133 3.36 18.57 -4.82
N ILE A 134 2.94 17.53 -4.12
CA ILE A 134 1.93 16.58 -4.58
C ILE A 134 0.57 17.27 -4.58
N SER A 135 -0.09 17.26 -5.74
CA SER A 135 -1.49 17.65 -5.88
C SER A 135 -2.30 16.45 -6.33
N VAL A 136 -3.44 16.22 -5.68
CA VAL A 136 -4.37 15.15 -6.04
C VAL A 136 -5.39 15.72 -7.03
N VAL A 137 -5.47 15.17 -8.23
CA VAL A 137 -6.49 15.59 -9.21
C VAL A 137 -7.80 14.89 -8.88
N LEU A 138 -8.67 15.58 -8.14
CA LEU A 138 -10.00 15.06 -7.84
C LEU A 138 -10.96 15.33 -8.99
N VAL A 139 -11.74 14.32 -9.34
CA VAL A 139 -12.83 14.38 -10.32
C VAL A 139 -14.15 14.31 -9.57
N ASN A 140 -15.03 15.27 -9.79
CA ASN A 140 -16.39 15.25 -9.28
C ASN A 140 -17.34 14.78 -10.39
N ALA A 141 -17.74 13.51 -10.33
CA ALA A 141 -18.75 12.91 -11.21
C ALA A 141 -20.18 13.06 -10.66
N ALA A 142 -20.40 13.73 -9.53
CA ALA A 142 -21.74 13.99 -9.01
C ALA A 142 -22.43 15.15 -9.74
N ALA A 143 -23.73 15.32 -9.47
CA ALA A 143 -24.53 16.45 -9.95
C ALA A 143 -24.37 17.72 -9.09
N ASP A 144 -23.88 17.57 -7.85
CA ASP A 144 -23.68 18.66 -6.91
C ASP A 144 -22.20 19.04 -6.80
N ASP A 145 -21.95 20.28 -6.40
CA ASP A 145 -20.61 20.78 -6.12
C ASP A 145 -20.01 20.09 -4.89
N PHE A 146 -18.72 19.77 -4.97
CA PHE A 146 -17.98 19.16 -3.87
C PHE A 146 -17.06 20.18 -3.22
N ARG A 147 -17.35 20.52 -1.96
CA ARG A 147 -16.51 21.39 -1.13
C ARG A 147 -15.44 20.56 -0.43
N VAL A 148 -14.20 20.96 -0.64
CA VAL A 148 -13.02 20.46 0.08
C VAL A 148 -12.59 21.57 1.02
N ASN A 149 -12.49 21.25 2.30
CA ASN A 149 -11.93 22.16 3.30
C ASN A 149 -10.48 21.79 3.58
N ARG A 150 -9.68 22.77 3.98
CA ARG A 150 -8.33 22.53 4.47
C ARG A 150 -8.36 21.52 5.62
N GLY A 151 -7.53 20.49 5.51
CA GLY A 151 -7.47 19.39 6.47
C GLY A 151 -8.39 18.20 6.17
N ASP A 152 -9.26 18.28 5.15
CA ASP A 152 -10.07 17.13 4.74
C ASP A 152 -9.21 16.02 4.14
N ARG A 153 -9.50 14.76 4.47
CA ARG A 153 -8.88 13.58 3.86
C ARG A 153 -9.43 13.34 2.45
N ILE A 154 -8.61 13.58 1.43
CA ILE A 154 -9.06 13.64 0.03
C ILE A 154 -8.68 12.44 -0.81
N ALA A 155 -7.59 11.74 -0.48
CA ALA A 155 -7.09 10.58 -1.20
C ALA A 155 -6.19 9.77 -0.28
N GLN A 156 -5.69 8.65 -0.79
CA GLN A 156 -4.64 7.87 -0.14
C GLN A 156 -3.47 7.68 -1.10
N LEU A 157 -2.25 7.74 -0.57
CA LEU A 157 -1.02 7.51 -1.32
C LEU A 157 -0.54 6.07 -1.09
N ILE A 158 -0.42 5.29 -2.16
CA ILE A 158 0.02 3.90 -2.13
C ILE A 158 1.38 3.81 -2.79
N PHE A 159 2.37 3.25 -2.10
CA PHE A 159 3.66 2.92 -2.69
C PHE A 159 3.53 1.64 -3.47
N GLU A 160 3.57 1.75 -4.79
CA GLU A 160 3.57 0.59 -5.67
C GLU A 160 5.02 0.21 -5.95
N PHE A 161 5.49 -0.77 -5.16
CA PHE A 161 6.82 -1.33 -5.26
C PHE A 161 6.93 -2.36 -6.39
N LYS A 162 8.17 -2.62 -6.80
CA LYS A 162 8.52 -3.66 -7.78
C LYS A 162 8.03 -3.33 -9.20
N ILE A 163 8.10 -2.06 -9.57
CA ILE A 163 7.98 -1.69 -10.99
C ILE A 163 9.30 -1.97 -11.70
N GLU A 164 9.21 -2.51 -12.91
CA GLU A 164 10.34 -2.61 -13.82
C GLU A 164 10.37 -1.38 -14.73
N LEU A 165 11.58 -0.93 -15.09
CA LEU A 165 11.80 0.17 -16.03
C LEU A 165 12.47 -0.39 -17.30
N PRO A 166 11.75 -1.18 -18.13
CA PRO A 166 12.34 -1.84 -19.29
C PRO A 166 12.70 -0.84 -20.39
N SER A 167 13.76 -1.13 -21.14
CA SER A 167 14.03 -0.46 -22.41
C SER A 167 13.06 -0.94 -23.49
N ALA A 168 12.51 -0.03 -24.28
CA ALA A 168 11.65 -0.37 -25.41
C ALA A 168 12.46 -0.49 -26.73
N THR A 169 12.19 -1.53 -27.51
CA THR A 169 12.74 -1.73 -28.86
C THR A 169 11.61 -1.92 -29.86
N GLN A 170 11.60 -1.15 -30.95
CA GLN A 170 10.63 -1.28 -32.03
C GLN A 170 10.97 -2.49 -32.90
N VAL A 171 9.96 -3.29 -33.25
CA VAL A 171 10.08 -4.50 -34.09
C VAL A 171 8.99 -4.52 -35.17
N ASP A 172 9.21 -5.25 -36.26
CA ASP A 172 8.25 -5.33 -37.36
C ASP A 172 7.02 -6.20 -37.03
N GLN A 173 7.19 -7.22 -36.18
CA GLN A 173 6.13 -8.14 -35.76
C GLN A 173 6.31 -8.58 -34.29
N LEU A 174 5.20 -8.79 -33.59
CA LEU A 174 5.15 -9.38 -32.25
C LEU A 174 4.82 -10.88 -32.34
N ASN A 175 5.19 -11.63 -31.30
CA ASN A 175 4.83 -13.05 -31.19
C ASN A 175 3.32 -13.23 -31.02
N GLU A 176 2.78 -14.32 -31.55
CA GLU A 176 1.38 -14.70 -31.35
C GLU A 176 1.14 -15.21 -29.92
N THR A 177 -0.05 -14.93 -29.39
CA THR A 177 -0.51 -15.43 -28.08
C THR A 177 -1.92 -15.99 -28.22
N GLU A 178 -2.33 -16.85 -27.30
CA GLU A 178 -3.70 -17.40 -27.26
C GLU A 178 -4.78 -16.31 -27.23
N ARG A 179 -4.50 -15.17 -26.56
CA ARG A 179 -5.42 -14.02 -26.52
C ARG A 179 -5.48 -13.26 -27.84
N GLY A 180 -4.39 -13.22 -28.62
CA GLY A 180 -4.31 -12.49 -29.88
C GLY A 180 -4.76 -11.02 -29.74
N SER A 181 -5.69 -10.60 -30.61
CA SER A 181 -6.28 -9.26 -30.64
C SER A 181 -7.56 -9.11 -29.80
N ALA A 182 -7.94 -10.13 -29.02
CA ALA A 182 -9.18 -10.14 -28.27
C ALA A 182 -9.12 -9.29 -26.98
N GLY A 183 -10.06 -8.34 -26.83
CA GLY A 183 -10.17 -7.44 -25.68
C GLY A 183 -11.62 -6.98 -25.43
N PHE A 184 -11.84 -6.10 -24.44
CA PHE A 184 -13.16 -5.52 -24.10
C PHE A 184 -14.28 -6.55 -23.84
N GLY A 185 -14.05 -7.49 -22.93
CA GLY A 185 -15.06 -8.50 -22.60
C GLY A 185 -15.10 -9.70 -23.55
N SER A 186 -14.05 -9.91 -24.35
CA SER A 186 -13.93 -11.03 -25.29
C SER A 186 -13.91 -12.43 -24.66
N SER A 187 -13.92 -12.53 -23.32
CA SER A 187 -13.99 -13.77 -22.55
C SER A 187 -15.31 -13.92 -21.77
N GLY A 188 -16.28 -13.04 -22.03
CA GLY A 188 -17.60 -13.00 -21.40
C GLY A 188 -18.71 -13.46 -22.33
#